data_AF-A0A823X7P2-F1
#
_entry.id   AF-A0A823X7P2-F1
#
_cell.length_a   1.000
_cell.length_b   1.000
_cell.length_c   1.000
_cell.angle_alpha   90.00
_cell.angle_beta   90.00
_cell.angle_gamma   90.00
#
_symmetry.space_group_name_H-M   'P 1'
#
loop_
_entity.id
_entity.type
_entity.pdbx_description
1 polymer ?
#
loop_
_entity_poly.entity_id
_entity_poly.type
_entity_poly.pdbx_seq_one_letter_code
_entity_poly.pdbx_strand_id
1 'polypeptide(L)' 'MHPILEDNALLCIHGGKVNLKAKNAKRIKSDNIPIMLNNEIQGASISGCVNPPILGGPCTKVALVFA' A
#
# COMPACT_ATOMS: atom_id res chain seq x y z
N MET A 1 7.48 13.19 6.43
CA MET A 1 6.88 13.30 5.09
C MET A 1 5.76 12.28 5.06
N HIS A 2 4.50 12.73 5.08
CA HIS A 2 3.34 11.83 5.03
C HIS A 2 2.97 11.67 3.56
N PRO A 3 2.94 10.45 2.99
CA PRO A 3 2.54 10.27 1.61
C PRO A 3 1.09 10.73 1.46
N ILE A 4 0.89 11.78 0.68
CA ILE A 4 -0.42 12.26 0.24
C ILE A 4 -0.94 11.22 -0.77
N LEU A 5 -2.11 10.63 -0.49
CA LEU A 5 -2.89 9.86 -1.47
C LEU A 5 -3.41 10.85 -2.52
N GLU A 6 -2.63 11.10 -3.57
CA GLU A 6 -3.12 11.91 -4.71
C GLU A 6 -4.02 11.11 -5.65
N ASP A 7 -4.06 9.79 -5.45
CA ASP A 7 -5.10 8.88 -5.89
C ASP A 7 -5.29 7.86 -4.76
N ASN A 8 -6.42 7.17 -4.67
CA ASN A 8 -6.68 6.13 -3.66
C ASN A 8 -5.76 4.88 -3.77
N ALA A 9 -4.59 5.01 -4.40
CA ALA A 9 -3.61 3.98 -4.67
C ALA A 9 -2.38 4.18 -3.78
N LEU A 10 -2.16 3.21 -2.89
CA LEU A 10 -0.89 3.08 -2.18
C LEU A 10 0.13 2.39 -3.10
N LEU A 11 1.29 3.00 -3.32
CA LEU A 11 2.37 2.48 -4.15
C LEU A 11 3.62 2.20 -3.30
N CYS A 12 4.41 1.20 -3.68
CA CYS A 12 5.78 1.08 -3.17
C CYS A 12 6.71 2.08 -3.88
N ILE A 13 7.90 2.30 -3.32
CA ILE A 13 8.89 3.25 -3.87
C ILE A 13 9.39 2.90 -5.28
N HIS A 14 9.10 1.69 -5.76
CA HIS A 14 9.43 1.22 -7.11
C HIS A 14 8.23 1.28 -8.07
N GLY A 15 7.15 1.97 -7.69
CA GLY A 15 5.94 2.13 -8.51
C GLY A 15 4.98 0.95 -8.50
N GLY A 16 5.23 -0.09 -7.70
CA GLY A 16 4.31 -1.23 -7.56
C GLY A 16 3.07 -0.88 -6.74
N LYS A 17 1.89 -1.27 -7.22
CA LYS A 17 0.60 -1.04 -6.55
C LYS A 17 0.38 -1.99 -5.38
N VAL A 18 0.06 -1.45 -4.21
CA VAL A 18 -0.36 -2.23 -3.03
C VAL A 18 -1.83 -2.61 -3.17
N ASN A 19 -2.10 -3.91 -3.16
CA ASN A 19 -3.44 -4.48 -3.23
C ASN A 19 -3.99 -4.66 -1.82
N LEU A 20 -4.67 -3.63 -1.33
CA LEU A 20 -5.27 -3.62 0.00
C LEU A 20 -6.30 -4.72 0.13
N LYS A 21 -6.34 -5.35 1.31
CA LYS A 21 -7.41 -6.28 1.67
C LYS A 21 -8.65 -5.43 1.93
N ALA A 22 -9.50 -5.23 0.93
CA ALA A 22 -10.59 -4.25 0.91
C ALA A 22 -11.77 -4.50 1.89
N LYS A 23 -11.58 -5.25 2.99
CA LYS A 23 -12.71 -5.64 3.86
C LYS A 23 -13.19 -4.49 4.76
N ASN A 24 -12.32 -3.60 5.25
CA ASN A 24 -12.73 -2.59 6.25
C ASN A 24 -12.40 -1.13 5.90
N ALA A 25 -11.41 -0.82 5.05
CA ALA A 25 -11.03 0.56 4.71
C ALA A 25 -12.16 1.35 4.03
N LYS A 26 -13.02 0.67 3.26
CA LYS A 26 -14.22 1.30 2.68
C LYS A 26 -15.26 1.69 3.73
N ARG A 27 -15.23 1.06 4.91
CA ARG A 27 -16.22 1.20 5.98
C ARG A 27 -15.85 2.29 7.00
N ILE A 28 -14.57 2.61 7.12
CA ILE A 28 -14.06 3.62 8.05
C ILE A 28 -13.73 4.87 7.25
N LYS A 29 -14.57 5.90 7.41
CA LYS A 29 -14.38 7.22 6.79
C LYS A 29 -14.39 8.28 7.89
N SER A 30 -13.43 9.20 7.84
CA SER A 30 -13.45 10.43 8.63
C SER A 30 -13.54 11.58 7.64
N ASP A 31 -14.53 12.46 7.78
CA ASP A 31 -14.74 13.59 6.87
C ASP A 31 -14.80 13.16 5.38
N ASN A 32 -15.43 12.00 5.11
CA ASN A 32 -15.52 11.37 3.79
C ASN A 32 -14.18 10.89 3.19
N ILE A 33 -13.07 11.00 3.92
CA ILE A 33 -11.75 10.46 3.54
C ILE A 33 -11.64 9.01 4.03
N PRO A 34 -11.31 8.04 3.15
CA PRO A 34 -11.12 6.65 3.56
C PRO A 34 -9.89 6.52 4.47
N ILE A 35 -10.06 5.87 5.61
CA ILE A 35 -8.96 5.59 6.54
C ILE A 35 -8.51 4.16 6.32
N MET A 36 -7.21 3.97 6.08
CA MET A 36 -6.59 2.67 5.94
C MET A 36 -5.91 2.27 7.24
N LEU A 37 -6.32 1.12 7.79
CA LEU A 37 -5.67 0.55 8.97
C LEU A 37 -4.36 -0.15 8.56
N ASN A 38 -3.37 -0.07 9.42
CA ASN A 38 -2.09 -0.77 9.31
C ASN A 38 -2.25 -2.28 9.06
N ASN A 39 -3.22 -2.96 9.68
CA ASN A 39 -3.51 -4.38 9.41
C ASN A 39 -4.06 -4.66 7.99
N GLU A 40 -4.64 -3.66 7.32
CA GLU A 40 -5.10 -3.82 5.93
C GLU A 40 -3.98 -3.62 4.91
N ILE A 41 -2.92 -2.93 5.33
CA ILE A 41 -1.73 -2.64 4.53
C ILE A 41 -0.67 -3.73 4.74
N GLN A 42 -0.45 -4.17 5.98
CA GLN A 42 0.56 -5.17 6.29
C GLN A 42 0.22 -6.53 5.68
N GLY A 43 1.18 -7.11 4.97
CA GLY A 43 1.00 -8.35 4.23
C GLY A 43 0.10 -8.23 3.00
N ALA A 44 -0.31 -7.01 2.60
CA ALA A 44 -0.96 -6.78 1.31
C ALA A 44 -0.01 -7.11 0.17
N SER A 45 -0.53 -7.72 -0.90
CA SER A 45 0.26 -8.08 -2.08
C SER A 45 0.60 -6.84 -2.90
N ILE A 46 1.76 -6.83 -3.54
CA ILE A 46 2.21 -5.74 -4.43
C ILE A 46 2.24 -6.27 -5.87
N SER A 47 1.71 -5.50 -6.81
CA SER A 47 1.67 -5.84 -8.24
C SER A 47 2.32 -4.75 -9.09
N GLY A 48 2.96 -5.13 -10.20
CA GLY A 48 3.56 -4.16 -11.13
C GLY A 48 4.80 -3.45 -10.61
N CYS A 49 5.45 -3.96 -9.56
CA CYS A 49 6.74 -3.45 -9.11
C CYS A 49 7.82 -3.78 -10.15
N VAL A 50 8.59 -2.77 -10.57
CA VAL A 50 9.65 -2.91 -11.58
C VAL A 50 11.06 -2.91 -10.97
N ASN A 51 11.19 -3.18 -9.67
CA ASN A 51 12.51 -3.28 -9.04
C ASN A 51 13.31 -4.42 -9.69
N PRO A 52 14.48 -4.13 -10.29
CA PRO A 52 15.21 -5.12 -11.07
C PRO A 52 15.81 -6.22 -10.17
N PRO A 53 16.05 -7.43 -10.71
CA PRO A 53 16.62 -8.54 -9.95
C PRO A 53 17.95 -8.21 -9.26
N ILE A 54 18.79 -7.38 -9.90
CA ILE A 54 20.09 -6.96 -9.35
C ILE A 54 19.96 -6.07 -8.10
N LEU A 55 18.80 -5.44 -7.90
CA LEU A 55 18.47 -4.63 -6.73
C LEU A 55 17.52 -5.37 -5.76
N GLY A 56 17.48 -6.70 -5.83
CA GLY A 56 16.65 -7.54 -4.96
C GLY A 56 15.28 -7.92 -5.53
N GLY A 57 14.99 -7.54 -6.79
CA GLY A 57 13.80 -7.98 -7.51
C GLY A 57 12.49 -7.32 -7.05
N PRO A 58 11.37 -7.63 -7.72
CA PRO A 58 10.11 -6.95 -7.51
C PRO A 58 9.57 -7.16 -6.09
N CYS A 59 9.13 -6.07 -5.45
CA CYS A 59 8.36 -6.15 -4.21
C CYS A 59 7.08 -6.95 -4.45
N THR A 60 6.82 -7.94 -3.59
CA THR A 60 5.65 -8.81 -3.71
C THR A 60 4.64 -8.63 -2.59
N LYS A 61 5.08 -8.12 -1.41
CA LYS A 61 4.23 -7.87 -0.24
C LYS A 61 4.74 -6.70 0.59
N VAL A 62 3.83 -6.07 1.33
CA VAL A 62 4.21 -5.14 2.41
C VAL A 62 4.64 -5.92 3.64
N ALA A 63 5.88 -5.71 4.09
CA ALA A 63 6.42 -6.41 5.26
C ALA A 63 6.00 -5.76 6.59
N LEU A 64 6.21 -4.45 6.73
CA LEU A 64 6.02 -3.70 7.98
C LEU A 64 5.37 -2.34 7.68
N VAL A 65 4.55 -1.87 8.63
CA VAL A 65 3.97 -0.53 8.66
C VAL A 65 4.33 0.07 10.01
N PHE A 66 4.94 1.25 10.00
CA PHE A 66 5.28 1.99 11.22
C PHE A 66 4.18 3.01 11.53
N ALA A 67 3.92 3.24 12.82
CA ALA A 67 2.96 4.23 13.32
C ALA A 67 3.67 5.54 13.70
#